data_AF-A0A229S1T8-F1
#
_entry.id   AF-A0A229S1T8-F1
#
_cell.length_a   1.000
_cell.length_b   1.000
_cell.length_c   1.000
_cell.angle_alpha   90.00
_cell.angle_beta   90.00
_cell.angle_gamma   90.00
#
_symmetry.space_group_name_H-M   'P 1'
#
loop_
_entity.id
_entity.type
_entity.pdbx_description
1 polymer ?
#
loop_
_entity_poly.entity_id
_entity_poly.type
_entity_poly.pdbx_seq_one_letter_code
_entity_poly.pdbx_strand_id
1 'polypeptide(L)'
;MVSSVAVFAAVTGVLVPGTATAAPAGSSSVVTQTPDEVRTNAAAVVGLTVTPELLRLSESDFVYAIYQAAKRQGDIAVEVQYAAFDAYRSGWTSLFLQTGIYEAHQRDLDREAVYQVRRGERQPAAALLGFELTSILLAQDDKNFVFELWERAARGSFVRAAAGQVFGGTPVEQKDFIVRGIFVEHQRDVDAAKEAAEKEAAEKKLRDARVKAAAVVGMDPALAAQLTDEMFVEQIWFYNLAPQDSEVWYRAYQSRTPEQWRAFIDTGIFEAAAKDKVNAIKVRAAAVVGIEAGYARYLEEGPLVREIWNRARSGSRVQAAARRALDSGSAAQWRIFLETDIFAAAEADKH
;
A
#
# COMPACT_ATOMS: atom_id res chain seq x y z
N MET A 1 -61.29 -32.83 -15.62
CA MET A 1 -62.11 -34.03 -15.88
C MET A 1 -61.45 -34.76 -17.04
N VAL A 2 -60.63 -35.77 -16.74
CA VAL A 2 -60.96 -37.21 -16.76
C VAL A 2 -61.31 -37.74 -18.17
N SER A 3 -60.32 -38.47 -18.72
CA SER A 3 -60.38 -39.73 -19.49
C SER A 3 -61.17 -39.88 -20.80
N SER A 4 -60.51 -40.53 -21.79
CA SER A 4 -60.79 -41.90 -22.31
C SER A 4 -60.19 -42.02 -23.72
N VAL A 5 -59.10 -42.76 -23.96
CA VAL A 5 -58.96 -44.21 -24.22
C VAL A 5 -59.87 -44.75 -25.33
N ALA A 6 -59.28 -45.22 -26.43
CA ALA A 6 -59.79 -46.32 -27.24
C ALA A 6 -58.63 -47.11 -27.86
N VAL A 7 -58.56 -48.39 -27.47
CA VAL A 7 -57.73 -49.49 -27.99
C VAL A 7 -58.54 -50.25 -29.03
N PHE A 8 -57.91 -50.80 -30.07
CA PHE A 8 -58.25 -52.02 -30.83
C PHE A 8 -57.31 -52.08 -32.06
N ALA A 9 -56.86 -53.20 -32.62
CA ALA A 9 -56.82 -54.61 -32.26
C ALA A 9 -55.74 -55.23 -33.18
N ALA A 10 -55.04 -56.25 -32.67
CA ALA A 10 -54.10 -57.05 -33.44
C ALA A 10 -54.84 -58.05 -34.36
N VAL A 11 -54.30 -58.27 -35.57
CA VAL A 11 -54.53 -59.49 -36.35
C VAL A 11 -53.18 -60.01 -36.85
N THR A 12 -52.92 -61.27 -36.52
CA THR A 12 -51.76 -62.09 -36.87
C THR A 12 -51.91 -62.68 -38.27
N GLY A 13 -50.79 -62.79 -39.00
CA GLY A 13 -50.71 -63.48 -40.28
C GLY A 13 -49.30 -64.07 -40.49
N VAL A 14 -49.26 -65.39 -40.68
CA VAL A 14 -48.09 -66.27 -40.61
C VAL A 14 -47.29 -66.34 -41.93
N LEU A 15 -46.00 -66.65 -41.75
CA LEU A 15 -44.87 -66.86 -42.67
C LEU A 15 -45.12 -67.78 -43.89
N VAL A 16 -44.49 -67.43 -45.01
CA VAL A 16 -44.02 -68.35 -46.07
C VAL A 16 -42.55 -68.01 -46.38
N PRO A 17 -41.60 -68.96 -46.38
CA PRO A 17 -40.20 -68.68 -46.67
C PRO A 17 -39.95 -68.70 -48.18
N GLY A 18 -39.72 -67.52 -48.75
CA GLY A 18 -39.18 -67.38 -50.11
C GLY A 18 -37.65 -67.38 -50.06
N THR A 19 -37.03 -68.44 -50.57
CA THR A 19 -35.59 -68.49 -50.85
C THR A 19 -35.23 -67.48 -51.93
N ALA A 20 -34.66 -66.34 -51.55
CA ALA A 20 -34.08 -65.37 -52.47
C ALA A 20 -32.56 -65.57 -52.56
N THR A 21 -32.13 -65.91 -53.76
CA THR A 21 -30.75 -66.11 -54.20
C THR A 21 -29.94 -64.82 -54.04
N ALA A 22 -28.79 -64.89 -53.38
CA ALA A 22 -27.87 -63.77 -53.24
C ALA A 22 -27.28 -63.39 -54.62
N ALA A 23 -27.57 -62.17 -55.07
CA ALA A 23 -26.81 -61.49 -56.12
C ALA A 23 -25.60 -60.78 -55.49
N PRO A 24 -24.44 -60.70 -56.19
CA PRO A 24 -23.22 -60.19 -55.60
C PRO A 24 -23.36 -58.70 -55.26
N ALA A 25 -22.98 -58.35 -54.03
CA ALA A 25 -22.78 -56.97 -53.61
C ALA A 25 -21.63 -56.38 -54.43
N GLY A 26 -21.97 -55.42 -55.29
CA GLY A 26 -21.03 -54.74 -56.18
C GLY A 26 -21.55 -53.36 -56.56
N SER A 27 -22.07 -52.63 -55.60
CA SER A 27 -22.37 -51.20 -55.74
C SER A 27 -21.50 -50.46 -54.75
N SER A 28 -20.29 -50.08 -55.17
CA SER A 28 -19.50 -49.06 -54.50
C SER A 28 -20.35 -47.79 -54.43
N SER A 29 -20.87 -47.48 -53.24
CA SER A 29 -21.37 -46.15 -52.97
C SER A 29 -20.18 -45.20 -53.14
N VAL A 30 -20.17 -44.44 -54.24
CA VAL A 30 -19.33 -43.25 -54.35
C VAL A 30 -19.78 -42.34 -53.22
N VAL A 31 -19.06 -42.38 -52.10
CA VAL A 31 -19.18 -41.37 -51.05
C VAL A 31 -18.87 -40.07 -51.77
N THR A 32 -19.87 -39.19 -51.87
CA THR A 32 -19.71 -37.85 -52.43
C THR A 32 -18.71 -37.12 -51.55
N GLN A 33 -17.43 -37.22 -51.87
CA GLN A 33 -16.38 -36.51 -51.15
C GLN A 33 -16.45 -35.03 -51.53
N THR A 34 -16.46 -34.15 -50.54
CA THR A 34 -16.16 -32.73 -50.73
C THR A 34 -14.88 -32.58 -51.56
N PRO A 35 -14.87 -31.66 -52.55
CA PRO A 35 -13.69 -31.42 -53.38
C PRO A 35 -12.44 -31.11 -52.54
N ASP A 36 -11.28 -31.57 -52.99
CA ASP A 36 -9.99 -31.35 -52.31
C ASP A 36 -9.73 -29.85 -52.05
N GLU A 37 -10.20 -28.97 -52.93
CA GLU A 37 -10.13 -27.51 -52.77
C GLU A 37 -10.91 -27.03 -51.54
N VAL A 38 -12.12 -27.53 -51.31
CA VAL A 38 -12.96 -27.17 -50.15
C VAL A 38 -12.27 -27.59 -48.86
N ARG A 39 -11.71 -28.81 -48.84
CA ARG A 39 -10.93 -29.33 -47.70
C ARG A 39 -9.68 -28.51 -47.45
N THR A 40 -8.97 -28.14 -48.51
CA THR A 40 -7.75 -27.33 -48.42
C THR A 40 -8.05 -25.94 -47.85
N ASN A 41 -9.09 -25.29 -48.34
CA ASN A 41 -9.49 -23.96 -47.86
C ASN A 41 -9.98 -24.01 -46.41
N ALA A 42 -10.75 -25.04 -46.02
CA ALA A 42 -11.18 -25.24 -44.64
C ALA A 42 -10.00 -25.50 -43.69
N ALA A 43 -9.02 -26.31 -44.09
CA ALA A 43 -7.83 -26.56 -43.29
C ALA A 43 -6.99 -25.28 -43.09
N ALA A 44 -6.94 -24.39 -44.09
CA ALA A 44 -6.22 -23.12 -44.00
C ALA A 44 -6.76 -22.20 -42.90
N VAL A 45 -8.08 -22.20 -42.63
CA VAL A 45 -8.72 -21.40 -41.57
C VAL A 45 -8.12 -21.67 -40.19
N VAL A 46 -7.76 -22.91 -39.91
CA VAL A 46 -7.15 -23.35 -38.64
C VAL A 46 -5.64 -23.58 -38.77
N GLY A 47 -5.01 -23.10 -39.84
CA GLY A 47 -3.58 -23.28 -40.10
C GLY A 47 -3.14 -24.75 -40.16
N LEU A 48 -4.05 -25.67 -40.51
CA LEU A 48 -3.75 -27.09 -40.63
C LEU A 48 -3.03 -27.35 -41.95
N THR A 49 -1.79 -27.83 -41.88
CA THR A 49 -1.03 -28.22 -43.08
C THR A 49 -1.67 -29.42 -43.75
N VAL A 50 -2.13 -29.23 -44.98
CA VAL A 50 -2.81 -30.26 -45.76
C VAL A 50 -1.77 -31.22 -46.34
N THR A 51 -1.82 -32.49 -45.94
CA THR A 51 -1.04 -33.57 -46.56
C THR A 51 -1.92 -34.42 -47.47
N PRO A 52 -1.35 -35.12 -48.47
CA PRO A 52 -2.12 -36.04 -49.31
C PRO A 52 -2.87 -37.11 -48.51
N GLU A 53 -2.32 -37.53 -47.37
CA GLU A 53 -2.92 -38.50 -46.44
C GLU A 53 -4.14 -37.90 -45.73
N LEU A 54 -4.08 -36.61 -45.38
CA LEU A 54 -5.20 -35.88 -44.78
C LEU A 54 -6.37 -35.74 -45.77
N LEU A 55 -6.09 -35.46 -47.06
CA LEU A 55 -7.11 -35.35 -48.09
C LEU A 55 -7.80 -36.69 -48.40
N ARG A 56 -7.13 -37.83 -48.16
CA ARG A 56 -7.72 -39.17 -48.32
C ARG A 56 -8.67 -39.57 -47.19
N LEU A 57 -8.71 -38.83 -46.08
CA LEU A 57 -9.59 -39.12 -44.95
C LEU A 57 -11.07 -39.04 -45.34
N SER A 58 -11.91 -39.71 -44.55
CA SER A 58 -13.35 -39.45 -44.61
C SER A 58 -13.65 -38.00 -44.21
N GLU A 59 -14.76 -37.43 -44.65
CA GLU A 59 -15.11 -36.06 -44.24
C GLU A 59 -15.20 -35.91 -42.72
N SER A 60 -15.71 -36.92 -42.03
CA SER A 60 -15.81 -36.94 -40.57
C SER A 60 -14.44 -36.90 -39.91
N ASP A 61 -13.51 -37.75 -40.36
CA ASP A 61 -12.14 -37.78 -39.84
C ASP A 61 -11.38 -36.48 -40.17
N PHE A 62 -11.65 -35.89 -41.33
CA PHE A 62 -11.09 -34.60 -41.73
C PHE A 62 -11.60 -33.45 -40.84
N VAL A 63 -12.91 -33.40 -40.58
CA VAL A 63 -13.51 -32.43 -39.65
C VAL A 63 -12.99 -32.64 -38.22
N TYR A 64 -12.77 -33.88 -37.81
CA TYR A 64 -12.13 -34.16 -36.52
C TYR A 64 -10.69 -33.66 -36.47
N ALA A 65 -9.92 -33.76 -37.56
CA ALA A 65 -8.58 -33.18 -37.65
C ALA A 65 -8.61 -31.65 -37.55
N ILE A 66 -9.60 -30.99 -38.15
CA ILE A 66 -9.86 -29.54 -37.99
C ILE A 66 -10.15 -29.21 -36.52
N TYR A 67 -11.04 -29.96 -35.86
CA TYR A 67 -11.34 -29.79 -34.43
C TYR A 67 -10.06 -29.88 -33.57
N GLN A 68 -9.19 -30.85 -33.83
CA GLN A 68 -7.93 -31.00 -33.10
C GLN A 68 -6.92 -29.88 -33.41
N ALA A 69 -6.96 -29.29 -34.60
CA ALA A 69 -6.16 -28.12 -34.94
C ALA A 69 -6.67 -26.87 -34.21
N ALA A 70 -7.97 -26.58 -34.28
CA ALA A 70 -8.61 -25.47 -33.57
C ALA A 70 -8.39 -25.56 -32.05
N LYS A 71 -8.54 -26.75 -31.47
CA LYS A 71 -8.28 -27.00 -30.04
C LYS A 71 -6.85 -26.65 -29.61
N ARG A 72 -5.86 -26.86 -30.49
CA ARG A 72 -4.45 -26.49 -30.22
C ARG A 72 -4.21 -24.98 -30.26
N GLN A 73 -5.05 -24.24 -31.00
CA GLN A 73 -4.98 -22.77 -31.04
C GLN A 73 -5.65 -22.11 -29.83
N GLY A 74 -6.44 -22.86 -29.04
CA GLY A 74 -7.04 -22.37 -27.80
C GLY A 74 -8.10 -21.29 -28.03
N ASP A 75 -8.08 -20.23 -27.22
CA ASP A 75 -9.08 -19.15 -27.21
C ASP A 75 -9.21 -18.40 -28.55
N ILE A 76 -8.23 -18.52 -29.44
CA ILE A 76 -8.24 -17.88 -30.77
C ILE A 76 -9.26 -18.53 -31.70
N ALA A 77 -9.52 -19.84 -31.56
CA ALA A 77 -10.33 -20.63 -32.51
C ALA A 77 -11.46 -21.42 -31.84
N VAL A 78 -12.02 -20.90 -30.74
CA VAL A 78 -12.98 -21.64 -29.92
C VAL A 78 -14.33 -21.85 -30.62
N GLU A 79 -14.79 -20.91 -31.45
CA GLU A 79 -16.04 -21.06 -32.21
C GLU A 79 -15.85 -22.11 -33.31
N VAL A 80 -14.72 -22.05 -34.00
CA VAL A 80 -14.36 -23.08 -34.99
C VAL A 80 -14.23 -24.45 -34.32
N GLN A 81 -13.65 -24.53 -33.12
CA GLN A 81 -13.58 -25.76 -32.34
C GLN A 81 -14.98 -26.31 -32.03
N TYR A 82 -15.90 -25.49 -31.50
CA TYR A 82 -17.25 -25.95 -31.16
C TYR A 82 -18.04 -26.35 -32.40
N ALA A 83 -17.98 -25.55 -33.46
CA ALA A 83 -18.66 -25.85 -34.72
C ALA A 83 -18.13 -27.14 -35.39
N ALA A 84 -16.81 -27.35 -35.39
CA ALA A 84 -16.21 -28.58 -35.90
C ALA A 84 -16.62 -29.82 -35.09
N PHE A 85 -16.68 -29.69 -33.75
CA PHE A 85 -17.11 -30.80 -32.89
C PHE A 85 -18.58 -31.16 -33.09
N ASP A 86 -19.45 -30.16 -33.24
CA ASP A 86 -20.87 -30.39 -33.51
C ASP A 86 -21.09 -30.99 -34.91
N ALA A 87 -20.39 -30.47 -35.93
CA ALA A 87 -20.40 -31.02 -37.28
C ALA A 87 -20.00 -32.49 -37.32
N TYR A 88 -18.93 -32.85 -36.58
CA TYR A 88 -18.47 -34.22 -36.41
C TYR A 88 -19.52 -35.12 -35.75
N ARG A 89 -20.18 -34.66 -34.68
CA ARG A 89 -21.15 -35.47 -33.92
C ARG A 89 -22.48 -35.65 -34.62
N SER A 90 -22.93 -34.61 -35.31
CA SER A 90 -24.28 -34.54 -35.88
C SER A 90 -24.29 -34.88 -37.38
N GLY A 91 -23.13 -35.14 -37.98
CA GLY A 91 -22.99 -35.70 -39.34
C GLY A 91 -23.16 -34.70 -40.49
N TRP A 92 -23.13 -33.40 -40.22
CA TRP A 92 -23.30 -32.31 -41.20
C TRP A 92 -21.94 -31.77 -41.69
N THR A 93 -20.97 -32.66 -41.85
CA THR A 93 -19.56 -32.39 -42.17
C THR A 93 -19.39 -31.59 -43.46
N SER A 94 -20.14 -31.95 -44.51
CA SER A 94 -20.06 -31.26 -45.81
C SER A 94 -20.49 -29.79 -45.73
N LEU A 95 -21.58 -29.49 -45.00
CA LEU A 95 -22.06 -28.11 -44.81
C LEU A 95 -21.07 -27.30 -43.96
N PHE A 96 -20.52 -27.89 -42.91
CA PHE A 96 -19.49 -27.26 -42.09
C PHE A 96 -18.26 -26.87 -42.92
N LEU A 97 -17.75 -27.77 -43.77
CA LEU A 97 -16.58 -27.51 -44.61
C LEU A 97 -16.84 -26.43 -45.67
N GLN A 98 -18.05 -26.34 -46.21
CA GLN A 98 -18.40 -25.37 -47.24
C GLN A 98 -18.64 -23.97 -46.68
N THR A 99 -19.36 -23.84 -45.56
CA THR A 99 -19.77 -22.54 -45.02
C THR A 99 -19.54 -22.41 -43.51
N GLY A 100 -19.86 -23.45 -42.74
CA GLY A 100 -19.88 -23.37 -41.27
C GLY A 100 -18.54 -23.00 -40.63
N ILE A 101 -17.42 -23.46 -41.20
CA ILE A 101 -16.08 -23.12 -40.69
C ILE A 101 -15.74 -21.63 -40.86
N TYR A 102 -16.16 -21.01 -41.97
CA TYR A 102 -15.90 -19.60 -42.23
C TYR A 102 -16.79 -18.70 -41.36
N GLU A 103 -18.05 -19.08 -41.18
CA GLU A 103 -18.96 -18.39 -40.26
C GLU A 103 -18.45 -18.47 -38.81
N ALA A 104 -17.99 -19.64 -38.38
CA ALA A 104 -17.40 -19.82 -37.06
C ALA A 104 -16.10 -19.00 -36.89
N HIS A 105 -15.24 -18.99 -37.92
CA HIS A 105 -14.03 -18.18 -37.91
C HIS A 105 -14.33 -16.69 -37.86
N GLN A 106 -15.34 -16.22 -38.59
CA GLN A 106 -15.77 -14.82 -38.52
C GLN A 106 -16.25 -14.47 -37.09
N ARG A 107 -17.00 -15.36 -36.42
CA ARG A 107 -17.37 -15.16 -35.01
C ARG A 107 -16.16 -15.08 -34.08
N ASP A 108 -15.12 -15.89 -34.31
CA ASP A 108 -13.86 -15.81 -33.55
C ASP A 108 -13.14 -14.46 -33.79
N LEU A 109 -13.08 -13.98 -35.04
CA LEU A 109 -12.51 -12.67 -35.38
C LEU A 109 -13.29 -11.50 -34.76
N ASP A 110 -14.62 -11.54 -34.83
CA ASP A 110 -15.50 -10.52 -34.24
C ASP A 110 -15.33 -10.48 -32.72
N ARG A 111 -15.19 -11.65 -32.07
CA ARG A 111 -14.91 -11.73 -30.62
C ARG A 111 -13.56 -11.13 -30.28
N GLU A 112 -12.50 -11.47 -31.02
CA GLU A 112 -11.16 -10.93 -30.75
C GLU A 112 -11.14 -9.41 -30.96
N ALA A 113 -11.85 -8.87 -31.96
CA ALA A 113 -11.98 -7.43 -32.14
C ALA A 113 -12.59 -6.74 -30.90
N VAL A 114 -13.63 -7.33 -30.30
CA VAL A 114 -14.21 -6.84 -29.03
C VAL A 114 -13.21 -6.95 -27.88
N TYR A 115 -12.47 -8.06 -27.80
CA TYR A 115 -11.48 -8.26 -26.74
C TYR A 115 -10.32 -7.29 -26.84
N GLN A 116 -9.88 -6.91 -28.04
CA GLN A 116 -8.84 -5.90 -28.22
C GLN A 116 -9.26 -4.54 -27.68
N VAL A 117 -10.50 -4.12 -27.97
CA VAL A 117 -11.05 -2.86 -27.42
C VAL A 117 -11.12 -2.92 -25.90
N ARG A 118 -11.71 -3.99 -25.35
CA ARG A 118 -11.82 -4.18 -23.90
C ARG A 118 -10.45 -4.25 -23.23
N ARG A 119 -9.45 -4.85 -23.88
CA ARG A 119 -8.07 -4.90 -23.38
C ARG A 119 -7.48 -3.49 -23.26
N GLY A 120 -7.68 -2.65 -24.28
CA GLY A 120 -7.27 -1.24 -24.22
C GLY A 120 -7.92 -0.46 -23.08
N GLU A 121 -9.20 -0.73 -22.81
CA GLU A 121 -9.96 -0.04 -21.74
C GLU A 121 -9.65 -0.56 -20.34
N ARG A 122 -9.47 -1.88 -20.18
CA ARG A 122 -9.41 -2.57 -18.89
C ARG A 122 -8.00 -2.81 -18.37
N GLN A 123 -7.00 -2.93 -19.26
CA GLN A 123 -5.61 -3.20 -18.87
C GLN A 123 -5.06 -2.14 -17.91
N PRO A 124 -5.30 -0.83 -18.12
CA PRO A 124 -4.81 0.19 -17.19
C PRO A 124 -5.41 0.05 -15.78
N ALA A 125 -6.71 -0.26 -15.68
CA ALA A 125 -7.39 -0.46 -14.39
C ALA A 125 -6.90 -1.74 -13.68
N ALA A 126 -6.66 -2.81 -14.42
CA ALA A 126 -6.11 -4.05 -13.88
C ALA A 126 -4.67 -3.86 -13.36
N ALA A 127 -3.84 -3.15 -14.13
CA ALA A 127 -2.47 -2.80 -13.72
C ALA A 127 -2.45 -1.91 -12.48
N LEU A 128 -3.36 -0.95 -12.36
CA LEU A 128 -3.49 -0.06 -11.20
C LEU A 128 -3.73 -0.84 -9.90
N LEU A 129 -4.53 -1.92 -9.96
CA LEU A 129 -4.82 -2.79 -8.82
C LEU A 129 -3.91 -4.03 -8.75
N GLY A 130 -2.90 -4.13 -9.62
CA GLY A 130 -1.87 -5.16 -9.58
C GLY A 130 -2.33 -6.57 -9.92
N PHE A 131 -3.28 -6.74 -10.85
CA PHE A 131 -3.71 -8.07 -11.30
C PHE A 131 -3.66 -8.24 -12.83
N GLU A 132 -3.58 -9.50 -13.25
CA GLU A 132 -3.51 -9.87 -14.68
C GLU A 132 -4.91 -9.86 -15.33
N LEU A 133 -5.01 -9.25 -16.51
CA LEU A 133 -6.23 -9.23 -17.30
C LEU A 133 -6.32 -10.48 -18.18
N THR A 134 -7.16 -11.44 -17.77
CA THR A 134 -7.36 -12.72 -18.47
C THR A 134 -8.45 -12.64 -19.54
N SER A 135 -8.52 -13.64 -20.44
CA SER A 135 -9.59 -13.75 -21.44
C SER A 135 -10.98 -13.86 -20.79
N ILE A 136 -11.08 -14.50 -19.63
CA ILE A 136 -12.32 -14.56 -18.83
C ILE A 136 -12.79 -13.15 -18.43
N LEU A 137 -11.87 -12.32 -17.96
CA LEU A 137 -12.16 -10.93 -17.60
C LEU A 137 -12.48 -10.06 -18.81
N LEU A 138 -11.91 -10.36 -19.98
CA LEU A 138 -12.28 -9.70 -21.23
C LEU A 138 -13.67 -10.13 -21.73
N ALA A 139 -14.09 -11.35 -21.45
CA ALA A 139 -15.41 -11.87 -21.81
C ALA A 139 -16.54 -11.21 -21.01
N GLN A 140 -16.29 -10.87 -19.74
CA GLN A 140 -17.24 -10.23 -18.84
C GLN A 140 -17.77 -8.88 -19.37
N ASP A 141 -19.01 -8.55 -19.03
CA ASP A 141 -19.55 -7.20 -19.22
C ASP A 141 -18.89 -6.19 -18.25
N ASP A 142 -19.15 -4.90 -18.45
CA ASP A 142 -18.53 -3.85 -17.64
C ASP A 142 -18.96 -3.96 -16.17
N LYS A 143 -20.19 -4.39 -15.90
CA LYS A 143 -20.70 -4.61 -14.54
C LYS A 143 -19.86 -5.65 -13.78
N ASN A 144 -19.65 -6.83 -14.38
CA ASN A 144 -18.88 -7.88 -13.74
C ASN A 144 -17.40 -7.48 -13.63
N PHE A 145 -16.85 -6.77 -14.62
CA PHE A 145 -15.49 -6.26 -14.50
C PHE A 145 -15.35 -5.22 -13.35
N VAL A 146 -16.34 -4.34 -13.16
CA VAL A 146 -16.39 -3.43 -11.99
C VAL A 146 -16.44 -4.20 -10.68
N PHE A 147 -17.17 -5.32 -10.63
CA PHE A 147 -17.18 -6.18 -9.45
C PHE A 147 -15.79 -6.77 -9.16
N GLU A 148 -15.06 -7.21 -10.19
CA GLU A 148 -13.70 -7.72 -10.04
C GLU A 148 -12.72 -6.65 -9.53
N LEU A 149 -12.89 -5.39 -9.97
CA LEU A 149 -12.16 -4.23 -9.45
C LEU A 149 -12.52 -3.97 -7.97
N TRP A 150 -13.81 -4.03 -7.63
CA TRP A 150 -14.30 -3.86 -6.26
C TRP A 150 -13.72 -4.92 -5.32
N GLU A 151 -13.71 -6.19 -5.72
CA GLU A 151 -13.20 -7.27 -4.88
C GLU A 151 -11.72 -7.10 -4.54
N ARG A 152 -10.91 -6.67 -5.52
CA ARG A 152 -9.45 -6.51 -5.40
C ARG A 152 -9.02 -5.21 -4.75
N ALA A 153 -9.83 -4.16 -4.82
CA ALA A 153 -9.54 -2.90 -4.17
C ALA A 153 -9.46 -3.04 -2.64
N ALA A 154 -8.50 -2.33 -2.03
CA ALA A 154 -8.25 -2.39 -0.60
C ALA A 154 -9.51 -2.05 0.21
N ARG A 155 -9.72 -2.71 1.36
CA ARG A 155 -10.86 -2.42 2.22
C ARG A 155 -10.78 -0.99 2.74
N GLY A 156 -11.90 -0.27 2.66
CA GLY A 156 -11.98 1.14 3.07
C GLY A 156 -11.41 2.15 2.07
N SER A 157 -10.87 1.69 0.92
CA SER A 157 -10.39 2.59 -0.14
C SER A 157 -11.53 3.32 -0.84
N PHE A 158 -11.23 4.51 -1.36
CA PHE A 158 -12.12 5.29 -2.22
C PHE A 158 -12.42 4.53 -3.51
N VAL A 159 -11.45 3.82 -4.08
CA VAL A 159 -11.68 2.95 -5.26
C VAL A 159 -12.75 1.90 -4.96
N ARG A 160 -12.66 1.20 -3.82
CA ARG A 160 -13.65 0.18 -3.45
C ARG A 160 -15.03 0.80 -3.21
N ALA A 161 -15.10 1.95 -2.56
CA ALA A 161 -16.37 2.64 -2.32
C ALA A 161 -17.03 3.03 -3.65
N ALA A 162 -16.27 3.63 -4.58
CA ALA A 162 -16.77 4.06 -5.87
C ALA A 162 -17.17 2.89 -6.78
N ALA A 163 -16.36 1.83 -6.83
CA ALA A 163 -16.71 0.62 -7.58
C ALA A 163 -18.03 0.00 -7.07
N GLY A 164 -18.26 0.01 -5.76
CA GLY A 164 -19.51 -0.47 -5.16
C GLY A 164 -20.73 0.38 -5.54
N GLN A 165 -20.56 1.70 -5.65
CA GLN A 165 -21.62 2.60 -6.11
C GLN A 165 -21.94 2.37 -7.60
N VAL A 166 -20.90 2.34 -8.43
CA VAL A 166 -21.03 2.20 -9.89
C VAL A 166 -21.54 0.82 -10.31
N PHE A 167 -21.29 -0.23 -9.51
CA PHE A 167 -21.82 -1.57 -9.77
C PHE A 167 -23.36 -1.60 -9.90
N GLY A 168 -24.06 -0.74 -9.17
CA GLY A 168 -25.53 -0.57 -9.27
C GLY A 168 -25.99 0.40 -10.36
N GLY A 169 -25.05 1.05 -11.06
CA GLY A 169 -25.31 2.06 -12.07
C GLY A 169 -25.57 1.49 -13.47
N THR A 170 -25.64 2.40 -14.43
CA THR A 170 -25.82 2.13 -15.86
C THR A 170 -24.53 1.63 -16.52
N PRO A 171 -24.61 0.96 -17.69
CA PRO A 171 -23.43 0.52 -18.43
C PRO A 171 -22.47 1.68 -18.78
N VAL A 172 -23.00 2.89 -19.03
CA VAL A 172 -22.18 4.08 -19.32
C VAL A 172 -21.38 4.49 -18.10
N GLU A 173 -21.99 4.49 -16.91
CA GLU A 173 -21.30 4.81 -15.66
C GLU A 173 -20.25 3.77 -15.31
N GLN A 174 -20.55 2.48 -15.52
CA GLN A 174 -19.59 1.38 -15.33
C GLN A 174 -18.37 1.55 -16.24
N LYS A 175 -18.60 1.86 -17.52
CA LYS A 175 -17.53 2.09 -18.48
C LYS A 175 -16.69 3.33 -18.14
N ASP A 176 -17.32 4.45 -17.81
CA ASP A 176 -16.59 5.68 -17.45
C ASP A 176 -15.76 5.49 -16.17
N PHE A 177 -16.26 4.71 -15.22
CA PHE A 177 -15.48 4.32 -14.05
C PHE A 177 -14.24 3.50 -14.40
N ILE A 178 -14.39 2.46 -15.25
CA ILE A 178 -13.26 1.61 -15.68
C ILE A 178 -12.17 2.46 -16.36
N VAL A 179 -12.56 3.36 -17.25
CA VAL A 179 -11.62 4.11 -18.09
C VAL A 179 -11.03 5.32 -17.37
N ARG A 180 -11.77 5.95 -16.44
CA ARG A 180 -11.37 7.21 -15.80
C ARG A 180 -11.56 7.21 -14.30
N GLY A 181 -12.75 6.85 -13.83
CA GLY A 181 -13.13 6.99 -12.42
C GLY A 181 -12.19 6.28 -11.45
N ILE A 182 -11.74 5.07 -11.80
CA ILE A 182 -10.82 4.30 -10.95
C ILE A 182 -9.50 5.05 -10.67
N PHE A 183 -8.97 5.80 -11.64
CA PHE A 183 -7.71 6.54 -11.49
C PHE A 183 -7.88 7.75 -10.58
N VAL A 184 -9.02 8.44 -10.68
CA VAL A 184 -9.35 9.58 -9.82
C VAL A 184 -9.47 9.14 -8.37
N GLU A 185 -10.19 8.03 -8.12
CA GLU A 185 -10.37 7.54 -6.76
C GLU A 185 -9.08 6.90 -6.21
N HIS A 186 -8.27 6.27 -7.04
CA HIS A 186 -6.95 5.79 -6.61
C HIS A 186 -6.02 6.94 -6.22
N GLN A 187 -6.06 8.06 -6.95
CA GLN A 187 -5.28 9.24 -6.56
C GLN A 187 -5.72 9.76 -5.18
N ARG A 188 -7.02 9.74 -4.88
CA ARG A 188 -7.53 10.10 -3.54
C ARG A 188 -7.04 9.14 -2.45
N ASP A 189 -6.97 7.84 -2.75
CA ASP A 189 -6.37 6.86 -1.83
C ASP A 189 -4.90 7.19 -1.55
N VAL A 190 -4.12 7.54 -2.58
CA VAL A 190 -2.71 7.94 -2.45
C VAL A 190 -2.57 9.22 -1.64
N ASP A 191 -3.39 10.23 -1.91
CA ASP A 191 -3.35 11.52 -1.21
C ASP A 191 -3.72 11.35 0.26
N ALA A 192 -4.76 10.57 0.57
CA ALA A 192 -5.16 10.29 1.95
C ALA A 192 -4.08 9.50 2.71
N ALA A 193 -3.43 8.53 2.06
CA ALA A 193 -2.32 7.80 2.65
C ALA A 193 -1.12 8.71 2.94
N LYS A 194 -0.83 9.65 2.04
CA LYS A 194 0.23 10.64 2.21
C LYS A 194 -0.07 11.58 3.38
N GLU A 195 -1.28 12.13 3.45
CA GLU A 195 -1.69 13.01 4.56
C GLU A 195 -1.61 12.29 5.91
N ALA A 196 -2.08 11.04 5.97
CA ALA A 196 -1.98 10.22 7.18
C ALA A 196 -0.52 9.98 7.60
N ALA A 197 0.37 9.67 6.65
CA ALA A 197 1.79 9.47 6.92
C ALA A 197 2.49 10.77 7.38
N GLU A 198 2.17 11.91 6.76
CA GLU A 198 2.70 13.22 7.17
C GLU A 198 2.25 13.59 8.58
N LYS A 199 0.97 13.36 8.91
CA LYS A 199 0.43 13.57 10.26
C LYS A 199 1.12 12.67 11.28
N GLU A 200 1.26 11.38 11.00
CA GLU A 200 1.95 10.44 11.90
C GLU A 200 3.42 10.83 12.11
N ALA A 201 4.12 11.25 11.05
CA ALA A 201 5.50 11.70 11.15
C ALA A 201 5.63 12.97 12.01
N ALA A 202 4.71 13.93 11.84
CA ALA A 202 4.66 15.13 12.67
C ALA A 202 4.39 14.81 14.15
N GLU A 203 3.40 13.95 14.43
CA GLU A 203 3.11 13.52 15.80
C GLU A 203 4.27 12.74 16.42
N LYS A 204 4.95 11.89 15.65
CA LYS A 204 6.15 11.17 16.09
C LYS A 204 7.27 12.13 16.47
N LYS A 205 7.52 13.16 15.65
CA LYS A 205 8.52 14.19 15.96
C LYS A 205 8.22 14.88 17.29
N LEU A 206 6.95 15.23 17.55
CA LEU A 206 6.54 15.83 18.82
C LEU A 206 6.72 14.86 20.00
N ARG A 207 6.37 13.58 19.84
CA ARG A 207 6.62 12.54 20.86
C ARG A 207 8.10 12.41 21.17
N ASP A 208 8.95 12.34 20.15
CA ASP A 208 10.40 12.20 20.31
C ASP A 208 11.01 13.43 21.00
N ALA A 209 10.51 14.63 20.71
CA ALA A 209 10.93 15.86 21.39
C ALA A 209 10.59 15.81 22.89
N ARG A 210 9.36 15.42 23.25
CA ARG A 210 8.96 15.22 24.66
C ARG A 210 9.80 14.18 25.37
N VAL A 211 10.10 13.06 24.72
CA VAL A 211 10.98 12.01 25.29
C VAL A 211 12.38 12.54 25.57
N LYS A 212 12.96 13.35 24.66
CA LYS A 212 14.27 13.97 24.89
C LYS A 212 14.23 14.99 26.02
N ALA A 213 13.19 15.82 26.07
CA ALA A 213 12.97 16.79 27.14
C ALA A 213 12.77 16.10 28.50
N ALA A 214 12.07 14.96 28.55
CA ALA A 214 11.82 14.18 29.76
C ALA A 214 13.12 13.78 30.47
N ALA A 215 14.16 13.44 29.71
CA ALA A 215 15.46 13.07 30.25
C ALA A 215 16.13 14.21 31.03
N VAL A 216 15.81 15.47 30.73
CA VAL A 216 16.36 16.65 31.44
C VAL A 216 15.82 16.74 32.87
N VAL A 217 14.58 16.33 33.08
CA VAL A 217 13.84 16.44 34.36
C VAL A 217 13.63 15.08 35.04
N GLY A 218 14.23 14.01 34.51
CA GLY A 218 14.09 12.66 35.05
C GLY A 218 12.68 12.07 34.95
N MET A 219 11.86 12.53 33.99
CA MET A 219 10.53 11.98 33.74
C MET A 219 10.64 10.65 32.97
N ASP A 220 9.76 9.69 33.27
CA ASP A 220 9.67 8.43 32.53
C ASP A 220 9.38 8.69 31.03
N PRO A 221 10.23 8.21 30.10
CA PRO A 221 10.03 8.40 28.67
C PRO A 221 8.73 7.78 28.15
N ALA A 222 8.26 6.68 28.74
CA ALA A 222 7.00 6.05 28.32
C ALA A 222 5.79 6.94 28.65
N LEU A 223 5.80 7.57 29.83
CA LEU A 223 4.82 8.58 30.20
C LEU A 223 4.91 9.80 29.29
N ALA A 224 6.11 10.36 29.10
CA ALA A 224 6.33 11.57 28.29
C ALA A 224 5.82 11.44 26.84
N ALA A 225 5.98 10.26 26.24
CA ALA A 225 5.51 9.97 24.88
C ALA A 225 3.97 10.03 24.75
N GLN A 226 3.23 9.79 25.83
CA GLN A 226 1.77 9.74 25.86
C GLN A 226 1.12 11.10 26.21
N LEU A 227 1.87 12.02 26.80
CA LEU A 227 1.37 13.33 27.20
C LEU A 227 1.18 14.25 26.00
N THR A 228 0.24 15.19 26.13
CA THR A 228 0.19 16.39 25.29
C THR A 228 1.31 17.35 25.69
N ASP A 229 1.62 18.34 24.83
CA ASP A 229 2.64 19.35 25.15
C ASP A 229 2.30 20.12 26.44
N GLU A 230 1.03 20.49 26.61
CA GLU A 230 0.51 21.13 27.83
C GLU A 230 0.76 20.28 29.07
N MET A 231 0.26 19.05 29.07
CA MET A 231 0.38 18.15 30.21
C MET A 231 1.84 17.84 30.52
N PHE A 232 2.69 17.70 29.50
CA PHE A 232 4.12 17.51 29.70
C PHE A 232 4.75 18.69 30.46
N VAL A 233 4.45 19.92 30.06
CA VAL A 233 4.97 21.12 30.73
C VAL A 233 4.39 21.28 32.13
N GLU A 234 3.10 21.01 32.32
CA GLU A 234 2.44 21.04 33.62
C GLU A 234 3.04 20.03 34.59
N GLN A 235 3.37 18.83 34.12
CA GLN A 235 4.00 17.81 34.96
C GLN A 235 5.29 18.32 35.60
N ILE A 236 6.06 19.15 34.88
CA ILE A 236 7.35 19.67 35.36
C ILE A 236 7.17 20.57 36.59
N TRP A 237 6.26 21.54 36.53
CA TRP A 237 6.12 22.52 37.61
C TRP A 237 5.10 22.12 38.68
N PHE A 238 4.06 21.35 38.33
CA PHE A 238 3.02 20.93 39.27
C PHE A 238 3.47 19.76 40.16
N TYR A 239 4.22 18.80 39.61
CA TYR A 239 4.75 17.65 40.37
C TYR A 239 6.20 17.84 40.82
N ASN A 240 6.74 19.06 40.72
CA ASN A 240 8.09 19.42 41.14
C ASN A 240 9.18 18.51 40.54
N LEU A 241 9.05 18.14 39.25
CA LEU A 241 10.11 17.40 38.55
C LEU A 241 11.36 18.27 38.34
N ALA A 242 11.22 19.58 38.50
CA ALA A 242 12.33 20.52 38.63
C ALA A 242 12.22 21.29 39.96
N PRO A 243 13.33 21.65 40.62
CA PRO A 243 13.32 22.50 41.81
C PRO A 243 12.63 23.84 41.54
N GLN A 244 11.83 24.36 42.48
CA GLN A 244 11.05 25.59 42.27
C GLN A 244 11.89 26.84 42.01
N ASP A 245 13.15 26.83 42.46
CA ASP A 245 14.13 27.89 42.25
C ASP A 245 15.00 27.70 40.99
N SER A 246 14.68 26.69 40.17
CA SER A 246 15.37 26.41 38.90
C SER A 246 14.78 27.20 37.73
N GLU A 247 15.63 27.52 36.76
CA GLU A 247 15.22 28.11 35.48
C GLU A 247 14.30 27.17 34.71
N VAL A 248 14.51 25.84 34.79
CA VAL A 248 13.61 24.84 34.16
C VAL A 248 12.20 24.98 34.71
N TRP A 249 12.05 25.05 36.04
CA TRP A 249 10.74 25.24 36.68
C TRP A 249 10.10 26.56 36.27
N TYR A 250 10.86 27.66 36.31
CA TYR A 250 10.35 28.98 35.97
C TYR A 250 9.86 29.07 34.52
N ARG A 251 10.64 28.55 33.56
CA ARG A 251 10.26 28.53 32.14
C ARG A 251 9.07 27.62 31.86
N ALA A 252 9.00 26.46 32.53
CA ALA A 252 7.82 25.60 32.45
C ALA A 252 6.57 26.33 32.97
N TYR A 253 6.66 26.97 34.14
CA TYR A 253 5.57 27.76 34.72
C TYR A 253 5.16 28.94 33.84
N GLN A 254 6.08 29.61 33.14
CA GLN A 254 5.73 30.74 32.28
C GLN A 254 5.12 30.35 30.93
N SER A 255 5.24 29.08 30.53
CA SER A 255 4.70 28.61 29.27
C SER A 255 3.20 28.37 29.40
N ARG A 256 2.39 29.19 28.72
CA ARG A 256 0.92 29.23 28.82
C ARG A 256 0.17 29.00 27.51
N THR A 257 0.88 28.92 26.39
CA THR A 257 0.26 28.69 25.07
C THR A 257 0.88 27.48 24.37
N PRO A 258 0.18 26.89 23.39
CA PRO A 258 0.71 25.79 22.58
C PRO A 258 2.08 26.07 21.96
N GLU A 259 2.30 27.30 21.48
CA GLU A 259 3.58 27.73 20.89
C GLU A 259 4.69 27.79 21.94
N GLN A 260 4.37 28.28 23.15
CA GLN A 260 5.32 28.36 24.25
C GLN A 260 5.68 26.98 24.78
N TRP A 261 4.71 26.08 24.93
CA TRP A 261 4.98 24.69 25.35
C TRP A 261 5.90 23.99 24.37
N ARG A 262 5.64 24.11 23.06
CA ARG A 262 6.50 23.53 22.01
C ARG A 262 7.89 24.12 22.03
N ALA A 263 8.03 25.45 22.06
CA ALA A 263 9.33 26.09 22.11
C ALA A 263 10.12 25.67 23.37
N PHE A 264 9.44 25.51 24.50
CA PHE A 264 10.05 25.03 25.72
C PHE A 264 10.51 23.57 25.60
N ILE A 265 9.68 22.67 25.07
CA ILE A 265 10.03 21.25 24.87
C ILE A 265 11.18 21.08 23.87
N ASP A 266 11.14 21.80 22.75
CA ASP A 266 12.11 21.64 21.67
C ASP A 266 13.52 22.15 22.04
N THR A 267 13.60 23.32 22.68
CA THR A 267 14.89 23.96 23.00
C THR A 267 14.94 24.56 24.40
N GLY A 268 13.85 25.19 24.86
CA GLY A 268 13.86 26.01 26.07
C GLY A 268 14.22 25.26 27.35
N ILE A 269 13.85 23.98 27.48
CA ILE A 269 14.18 23.13 28.62
C ILE A 269 15.66 22.81 28.69
N PHE A 270 16.32 22.61 27.55
CA PHE A 270 17.75 22.33 27.48
C PHE A 270 18.57 23.58 27.82
N GLU A 271 18.16 24.74 27.30
CA GLU A 271 18.75 26.04 27.66
C GLU A 271 18.60 26.34 29.15
N ALA A 272 17.41 26.09 29.70
CA ALA A 272 17.12 26.28 31.11
C ALA A 272 17.98 25.38 31.99
N ALA A 273 18.06 24.09 31.66
CA ALA A 273 18.89 23.14 32.41
C ALA A 273 20.39 23.47 32.32
N ALA A 274 20.85 24.03 31.19
CA ALA A 274 22.21 24.53 31.07
C ALA A 274 22.46 25.69 32.05
N LYS A 275 21.54 26.65 32.13
CA LYS A 275 21.61 27.76 33.12
C LYS A 275 21.56 27.25 34.55
N ASP A 276 20.75 26.24 34.85
CA ASP A 276 20.69 25.64 36.18
C ASP A 276 22.01 25.00 36.62
N LYS A 277 22.73 24.34 35.69
CA LYS A 277 24.09 23.84 35.96
C LYS A 277 25.06 24.97 36.31
N VAL A 278 25.01 26.08 35.56
CA VAL A 278 25.81 27.27 35.86
C VAL A 278 25.48 27.82 37.24
N ASN A 279 24.19 27.95 37.56
CA ASN A 279 23.73 28.46 38.83
C ASN A 279 24.16 27.56 40.00
N ALA A 280 24.12 26.24 39.84
CA ALA A 280 24.62 25.29 40.84
C ALA A 280 26.13 25.44 41.09
N ILE A 281 26.93 25.69 40.05
CA ILE A 281 28.37 26.00 40.21
C ILE A 281 28.55 27.27 41.03
N LYS A 282 27.87 28.36 40.64
CA LYS A 282 27.92 29.65 41.34
C LYS A 282 27.58 29.50 42.82
N VAL A 283 26.46 28.85 43.14
CA VAL A 283 26.00 28.65 44.52
C VAL A 283 27.02 27.88 45.36
N ARG A 284 27.58 26.78 44.83
CA ARG A 284 28.61 26.00 45.56
C ARG A 284 29.87 26.82 45.80
N ALA A 285 30.33 27.59 44.81
CA ALA A 285 31.49 28.46 44.96
C ALA A 285 31.23 29.57 45.99
N ALA A 286 30.08 30.22 45.91
CA ALA A 286 29.71 31.30 46.83
C ALA A 286 29.60 30.82 48.29
N ALA A 287 29.16 29.57 48.50
CA ALA A 287 29.06 28.95 49.82
C ALA A 287 30.42 28.85 50.54
N VAL A 288 31.54 28.76 49.81
CA VAL A 288 32.90 28.72 50.39
C VAL A 288 33.20 29.96 51.24
N VAL A 289 32.61 31.11 50.89
CA VAL A 289 32.80 32.39 51.59
C VAL A 289 31.50 32.91 52.22
N GLY A 290 30.49 32.06 52.37
CA GLY A 290 29.23 32.40 53.05
C GLY A 290 28.34 33.40 52.29
N ILE A 291 28.40 33.43 50.96
CA ILE A 291 27.46 34.20 50.14
C ILE A 291 26.14 33.42 50.02
N GLU A 292 25.01 34.12 50.17
CA GLU A 292 23.66 33.57 50.06
C GLU A 292 23.37 33.08 48.63
N ALA A 293 22.67 31.95 48.52
CA ALA A 293 22.50 31.23 47.26
C ALA A 293 21.67 32.02 46.23
N GLY A 294 20.57 32.66 46.64
CA GLY A 294 19.75 33.52 45.80
C GLY A 294 20.56 34.66 45.17
N TYR A 295 21.37 35.34 46.00
CA TYR A 295 22.26 36.40 45.52
C TYR A 295 23.33 35.87 44.55
N ALA A 296 23.95 34.72 44.84
CA ALA A 296 24.95 34.12 43.98
C ALA A 296 24.41 33.74 42.59
N ARG A 297 23.16 33.26 42.50
CA ARG A 297 22.52 32.91 41.20
C ARG A 297 22.34 34.15 40.31
N TYR A 298 21.99 35.29 40.89
CA TYR A 298 21.71 36.53 40.16
C TYR A 298 22.97 37.18 39.58
N LEU A 299 24.12 37.02 40.24
CA LEU A 299 25.37 37.62 39.77
C LEU A 299 25.90 36.92 38.52
N GLU A 300 26.38 37.71 37.55
CA GLU A 300 27.26 37.20 36.50
C GLU A 300 28.57 36.68 37.11
N GLU A 301 29.30 35.85 36.36
CA GLU A 301 30.48 35.14 36.89
C GLU A 301 31.57 36.09 37.37
N GLY A 302 31.94 37.10 36.57
CA GLY A 302 32.95 38.09 36.96
C GLY A 302 32.59 38.87 38.24
N PRO A 303 31.38 39.46 38.31
CA PRO A 303 30.86 40.07 39.55
C PRO A 303 30.86 39.11 40.75
N LEU A 304 30.50 37.84 40.56
CA LEU A 304 30.54 36.84 41.64
C LEU A 304 31.97 36.57 42.11
N VAL A 305 32.93 36.41 41.20
CA VAL A 305 34.34 36.22 41.58
C VAL A 305 34.86 37.43 42.35
N ARG A 306 34.46 38.65 41.96
CA ARG A 306 34.80 39.88 42.71
C ARG A 306 34.20 39.89 44.11
N GLU A 307 32.95 39.49 44.25
CA GLU A 307 32.30 39.39 45.56
C GLU A 307 32.98 38.34 46.45
N ILE A 308 33.38 37.21 45.87
CA ILE A 308 34.14 36.17 46.56
C ILE A 308 35.51 36.71 47.03
N TRP A 309 36.22 37.44 46.18
CA TRP A 309 37.50 38.07 46.55
C TRP A 309 37.36 39.06 47.72
N ASN A 310 36.29 39.86 47.73
CA ASN A 310 36.02 40.83 48.78
C ASN A 310 35.68 40.17 50.13
N ARG A 311 34.97 39.04 50.11
CA ARG A 311 34.54 38.32 51.32
C ARG A 311 35.53 37.29 51.84
N ALA A 312 36.44 36.83 50.99
CA ALA A 312 37.47 35.88 51.40
C ALA A 312 38.36 36.49 52.50
N ARG A 313 38.78 35.65 53.45
CA ARG A 313 39.70 36.05 54.53
C ARG A 313 40.97 36.66 53.93
N SER A 314 41.40 37.80 54.46
CA SER A 314 42.60 38.48 53.97
C SER A 314 43.82 37.54 54.03
N GLY A 315 44.54 37.43 52.92
CA GLY A 315 45.72 36.56 52.78
C GLY A 315 45.43 35.08 52.55
N SER A 316 44.15 34.69 52.43
CA SER A 316 43.77 33.31 52.10
C SER A 316 44.14 32.92 50.67
N ARG A 317 44.35 31.62 50.43
CA ARG A 317 44.54 31.08 49.08
C ARG A 317 43.29 31.27 48.23
N VAL A 318 42.10 31.23 48.83
CA VAL A 318 40.84 31.57 48.14
C VAL A 318 40.87 33.01 47.61
N GLN A 319 41.31 33.97 48.43
CA GLN A 319 41.44 35.37 48.01
C GLN A 319 42.47 35.52 46.87
N ALA A 320 43.63 34.87 46.98
CA ALA A 320 44.66 34.92 45.94
C ALA A 320 44.20 34.29 44.62
N ALA A 321 43.48 33.16 44.67
CA ALA A 321 42.92 32.50 43.50
C ALA A 321 41.85 33.37 42.81
N ALA A 322 40.93 33.95 43.57
CA ALA A 322 39.92 34.87 43.04
C ALA A 322 40.57 36.08 42.36
N ARG A 323 41.64 36.63 42.96
CA ARG A 323 42.37 37.76 42.37
C ARG A 323 43.01 37.39 41.03
N ARG A 324 43.68 36.24 40.93
CA ARG A 324 44.26 35.74 39.66
C ARG A 324 43.19 35.59 38.57
N ALA A 325 42.02 35.05 38.92
CA ALA A 325 40.92 34.92 37.98
C ALA A 325 40.41 36.30 37.50
N LEU A 326 40.30 37.29 38.39
CA LEU A 326 39.90 38.65 38.03
C LEU A 326 40.93 39.35 37.14
N ASP A 327 42.21 39.24 37.47
CA ASP A 327 43.31 39.87 36.71
C ASP A 327 43.41 39.32 35.28
N SER A 328 42.91 38.10 35.03
CA SER A 328 42.84 37.52 33.68
C SER A 328 41.84 38.23 32.75
N GLY A 329 40.83 38.92 33.29
CA GLY A 329 39.76 39.57 32.53
C GLY A 329 38.89 38.63 31.67
N SER A 330 38.99 37.30 31.84
CA SER A 330 38.38 36.32 30.95
C SER A 330 37.25 35.54 31.61
N ALA A 331 36.08 35.48 30.94
CA ALA A 331 34.95 34.69 31.39
C ALA A 331 35.29 33.19 31.56
N ALA A 332 36.16 32.64 30.70
CA ALA A 332 36.60 31.26 30.81
C ALA A 332 37.41 31.02 32.09
N GLN A 333 38.25 31.97 32.49
CA GLN A 333 39.04 31.87 33.71
C GLN A 333 38.17 32.09 34.96
N TRP A 334 37.16 32.95 34.90
CA TRP A 334 36.17 33.07 35.97
C TRP A 334 35.40 31.76 36.17
N ARG A 335 35.00 31.11 35.07
CA ARG A 335 34.34 29.80 35.08
C ARG A 335 35.22 28.73 35.73
N ILE A 336 36.48 28.60 35.28
CA ILE A 336 37.44 27.63 35.84
C ILE A 336 37.62 27.85 37.34
N PHE A 337 37.75 29.11 37.76
CA PHE A 337 37.88 29.44 39.17
C PHE A 337 36.66 29.00 39.98
N LEU A 338 35.45 29.31 39.52
CA LEU A 338 34.20 28.94 40.20
C LEU A 338 33.97 27.43 40.22
N GLU A 339 34.43 26.70 39.20
CA GLU A 339 34.25 25.25 39.10
C GLU A 339 35.27 24.45 39.90
N THR A 340 36.52 24.92 39.99
CA THR A 340 37.65 24.10 40.45
C THR A 340 38.57 24.82 41.42
N ASP A 341 39.18 25.94 41.01
CA ASP A 341 40.28 26.56 41.79
C ASP A 341 39.84 27.00 43.19
N ILE A 342 38.62 27.51 43.32
CA ILE A 342 38.10 27.97 44.61
C ILE A 342 38.07 26.83 45.65
N PHE A 343 37.72 25.62 45.23
CA PHE A 343 37.63 24.46 46.12
C PHE A 343 39.03 23.94 46.50
N ALA A 344 39.95 23.89 45.54
CA ALA A 344 41.35 23.54 45.81
C ALA A 344 42.02 24.55 46.75
N ALA A 345 41.75 25.84 46.55
CA ALA A 345 42.25 26.90 47.41
C ALA A 345 41.66 26.82 48.83
N ALA A 346 40.34 26.60 48.94
CA ALA A 346 39.66 26.46 50.23
C ALA A 346 40.15 25.26 51.03
N GLU A 347 40.45 24.14 50.38
CA GLU A 347 41.04 22.97 51.04
C GLU A 347 42.44 23.27 51.54
N ALA A 348 43.24 23.95 50.73
CA ALA A 348 44.60 24.32 51.10
C ALA A 348 44.67 25.42 52.18
N ASP A 349 43.57 26.15 52.44
CA ASP A 349 43.47 27.09 53.57
C ASP A 349 43.16 26.39 54.92
N LYS A 350 42.81 25.10 54.90
CA LYS A 350 42.59 24.29 56.13
C LYS A 350 43.89 23.72 56.72
N HIS A 351 44.96 23.72 55.94
CA HIS A 351 46.29 23.20 56.29
C HIS A 351 47.30 24.34 56.42
#